data_AF-A0A415G9I5-F1
#
_entry.id   AF-A0A415G9I5-F1
#
_cell.length_a   1.000
_cell.length_b   1.000
_cell.length_c   1.000
_cell.angle_alpha   90.00
_cell.angle_beta   90.00
_cell.angle_gamma   90.00
#
_symmetry.space_group_name_H-M   'P 1'
#
loop_
_entity.id
_entity.type
_entity.pdbx_description
1 polymer ?
#
loop_
_entity_poly.entity_id
_entity_poly.type
_entity_poly.pdbx_seq_one_letter_code
_entity_poly.pdbx_strand_id
1 'polypeptide(L)'
;MDKKVKEKECEACGAFFIPYRSNGKYCPSCSSHSDRVKQKVERQIRKNIKKYGYGTAPKEIKNICKECGKIFISYVHPKDFCSKECGSTYRIKHTFCGYCHKPMTETENIYDVNGKTWFCCEECSEKNKWDNARKLGEVKICPNCGKEFIKKSTYCSKECYIDHMHKKKRESSRRKAAGLKLCPVCGKEFAGEGVTCSNECKKKKLASEPCVIRKCIVCGKTFKCPVSRLDESFNICSDICQKKLSIVMEKEKQQKQEEQMRLEKKKGQEYINKNGLCSICKTSYVDCERMQSGFRCYPKGSSCKGNLVIKCPKFTR
;
A
#
# COMPACT_ATOMS: atom_id res chain seq x y z
N MET A 1 -18.81 32.65 -27.20
CA MET A 1 -19.02 32.24 -28.61
C MET A 1 -18.83 30.75 -28.69
N ASP A 2 -19.92 29.99 -28.66
CA ASP A 2 -19.88 28.53 -28.77
C ASP A 2 -19.34 28.13 -30.14
N LYS A 3 -18.15 27.53 -30.18
CA LYS A 3 -17.56 26.97 -31.40
C LYS A 3 -18.48 25.85 -31.89
N LYS A 4 -19.33 26.14 -32.89
CA LYS A 4 -20.13 25.13 -33.59
C LYS A 4 -19.21 24.04 -34.13
N VAL A 5 -19.23 22.86 -33.51
CA VAL A 5 -18.47 21.70 -33.96
C VAL A 5 -19.22 21.09 -35.15
N LYS A 6 -18.52 20.90 -36.28
CA LYS A 6 -19.10 20.32 -37.50
C LYS A 6 -19.33 18.81 -37.32
N GLU A 7 -20.35 18.28 -37.99
CA GLU A 7 -20.60 16.85 -38.09
C GLU A 7 -19.42 16.13 -38.77
N LYS A 8 -19.08 14.93 -38.30
CA LYS A 8 -17.99 14.10 -38.80
C LYS A 8 -18.40 12.65 -38.86
N GLU A 9 -17.79 11.90 -39.77
CA GLU A 9 -17.92 10.45 -39.84
C GLU A 9 -17.10 9.77 -38.74
N CYS A 10 -17.69 8.80 -38.05
CA CYS A 10 -17.01 7.99 -37.03
C CYS A 10 -16.02 7.02 -37.67
N GLU A 11 -14.73 7.12 -37.34
CA GLU A 11 -13.66 6.23 -37.86
C GLU A 11 -13.90 4.73 -37.57
N ALA A 12 -14.79 4.41 -36.63
CA ALA A 12 -15.02 3.06 -36.16
C ALA A 12 -16.26 2.37 -36.78
N CYS A 13 -17.31 3.13 -37.12
CA CYS A 13 -18.56 2.57 -37.63
C CYS A 13 -19.11 3.28 -38.88
N GLY A 14 -18.48 4.36 -39.35
CA GLY A 14 -18.95 5.13 -40.51
C GLY A 14 -20.19 5.97 -40.25
N ALA A 15 -20.73 6.00 -39.02
CA ALA A 15 -21.88 6.84 -38.71
C ALA A 15 -21.48 8.31 -38.56
N PHE A 16 -22.26 9.22 -39.15
CA PHE A 16 -22.10 10.66 -38.93
C PHE A 16 -22.55 11.05 -37.53
N PHE A 17 -21.77 11.88 -36.85
CA PHE A 17 -22.06 12.37 -35.50
C PHE A 17 -21.44 13.74 -35.26
N ILE A 18 -21.99 14.49 -34.29
CA ILE A 18 -21.43 15.77 -33.85
C ILE A 18 -20.52 15.53 -32.63
N PRO A 19 -19.20 15.72 -32.72
CA PRO A 19 -18.31 15.45 -31.61
C PRO A 19 -18.34 16.58 -30.56
N TYR A 20 -18.20 16.22 -29.28
CA TYR A 20 -18.18 17.19 -28.17
C TYR A 20 -16.96 18.13 -28.21
N ARG A 21 -15.84 17.68 -28.81
CA ARG A 21 -14.64 18.49 -29.09
C ARG A 21 -14.30 18.35 -30.57
N SER A 22 -13.69 19.37 -31.17
CA SER A 22 -13.28 19.36 -32.59
C SER A 22 -12.46 18.13 -33.00
N ASN A 23 -11.76 17.51 -32.06
CA ASN A 23 -10.85 16.38 -32.30
C ASN A 23 -11.49 15.01 -31.98
N GLY A 24 -12.81 14.96 -31.72
CA GLY A 24 -13.51 13.69 -31.49
C GLY A 24 -13.55 12.83 -32.76
N LYS A 25 -13.01 11.61 -32.67
CA LYS A 25 -12.90 10.64 -33.78
C LYS A 25 -13.99 9.58 -33.81
N TYR A 26 -14.64 9.35 -32.67
CA TYR A 26 -15.62 8.28 -32.48
C TYR A 26 -16.94 8.84 -31.95
N CYS A 27 -18.06 8.31 -32.45
CA CYS A 27 -19.38 8.65 -31.93
C CYS A 27 -19.54 8.22 -30.46
N PRO A 28 -20.51 8.77 -29.71
CA PRO A 28 -20.65 8.50 -28.28
C PRO A 28 -20.71 7.01 -27.92
N SER A 29 -21.36 6.19 -28.76
CA SER A 29 -21.47 4.73 -28.58
C SER A 29 -20.17 3.99 -28.88
N CYS A 30 -19.33 4.48 -29.80
CA CYS A 30 -18.03 3.88 -30.11
C CYS A 30 -16.91 4.41 -29.21
N SER A 31 -17.03 5.63 -28.71
CA SER A 31 -16.07 6.28 -27.80
C SER A 31 -15.96 5.53 -26.46
N SER A 32 -17.10 5.09 -25.91
CA SER A 32 -17.16 4.30 -24.66
C SER A 32 -16.48 2.93 -24.74
N HIS A 33 -16.24 2.41 -25.95
CA HIS A 33 -15.65 1.09 -26.19
C HIS A 33 -14.55 1.10 -27.27
N SER A 34 -13.86 2.23 -27.42
CA SER A 34 -12.97 2.52 -28.56
C SER A 34 -11.93 1.41 -28.82
N ASP A 35 -11.34 0.81 -27.78
CA ASP A 35 -10.39 -0.31 -27.92
C ASP A 35 -11.02 -1.61 -28.44
N ARG A 36 -12.22 -1.96 -27.96
CA ARG A 36 -12.94 -3.15 -28.45
C ARG A 36 -13.36 -3.00 -29.90
N VAL A 37 -13.74 -1.80 -30.31
CA VAL A 37 -14.13 -1.53 -31.70
C VAL A 37 -12.91 -1.56 -32.62
N LYS A 38 -11.78 -0.96 -32.21
CA LYS A 38 -10.49 -1.09 -32.94
C LYS A 38 -10.08 -2.55 -33.12
N GLN A 39 -10.11 -3.36 -32.05
CA GLN A 39 -9.79 -4.79 -32.15
C GLN A 39 -10.75 -5.56 -33.06
N LYS A 40 -12.04 -5.19 -33.09
CA LYS A 40 -13.04 -5.81 -33.98
C LYS A 40 -12.76 -5.47 -35.45
N VAL A 41 -12.47 -4.20 -35.74
CA VAL A 41 -12.12 -3.71 -37.08
C VAL A 41 -10.80 -4.33 -37.56
N GLU A 42 -9.75 -4.32 -36.73
CA GLU A 42 -8.48 -4.98 -37.06
C GLU A 42 -8.64 -6.48 -37.33
N ARG A 43 -9.42 -7.18 -36.51
CA ARG A 43 -9.72 -8.61 -36.74
C ARG A 43 -10.46 -8.81 -38.06
N GLN A 44 -11.37 -7.91 -38.43
CA GLN A 44 -12.09 -7.97 -39.70
C GLN A 44 -11.18 -7.68 -40.89
N ILE A 45 -10.30 -6.67 -40.81
CA ILE A 45 -9.29 -6.36 -41.82
C ILE A 45 -8.35 -7.55 -42.01
N ARG A 46 -7.82 -8.14 -40.93
CA ARG A 46 -6.97 -9.35 -41.01
C ARG A 46 -7.70 -10.53 -41.66
N LYS A 47 -8.98 -10.74 -41.34
CA LYS A 47 -9.81 -11.76 -41.99
C LYS A 47 -10.00 -11.49 -43.48
N ASN A 48 -10.27 -10.24 -43.86
CA ASN A 48 -10.46 -9.85 -45.26
C ASN A 48 -9.15 -9.97 -46.05
N ILE A 49 -8.01 -9.57 -45.49
CA ILE A 49 -6.69 -9.77 -46.10
C ILE A 49 -6.42 -11.27 -46.30
N LYS A 50 -6.70 -12.11 -45.29
CA LYS A 50 -6.52 -13.57 -45.38
C LYS A 50 -7.45 -14.24 -46.41
N LYS A 51 -8.66 -13.70 -46.61
CA LYS A 51 -9.70 -14.30 -47.45
C LYS A 51 -9.69 -13.77 -48.89
N TYR A 52 -9.35 -12.49 -49.09
CA TYR A 52 -9.49 -11.76 -50.36
C TYR A 52 -8.24 -10.95 -50.75
N GLY A 53 -7.21 -10.86 -49.90
CA GLY A 53 -5.96 -10.19 -50.25
C GLY A 53 -5.09 -11.02 -51.19
N TYR A 54 -4.00 -10.43 -51.70
CA TYR A 54 -3.00 -11.08 -52.57
C TYR A 54 -2.12 -12.12 -51.84
N GLY A 55 -2.68 -12.86 -50.88
CA GLY A 55 -2.04 -13.95 -50.17
C GLY A 55 -2.42 -15.31 -50.77
N THR A 56 -1.55 -16.30 -50.62
CA THR A 56 -1.79 -17.69 -51.02
C THR A 56 -3.16 -18.17 -50.55
N ALA A 57 -4.01 -18.60 -51.49
CA ALA A 57 -5.32 -19.16 -51.18
C ALA A 57 -5.18 -20.28 -50.14
N PRO A 58 -6.02 -20.29 -49.09
CA PRO A 58 -5.93 -21.31 -48.05
C PRO A 58 -6.08 -22.70 -48.67
N LYS A 59 -5.05 -23.54 -48.51
CA LYS A 59 -5.03 -24.91 -49.04
C LYS A 59 -6.22 -25.70 -48.50
N GLU A 60 -6.90 -26.40 -49.40
CA GLU A 60 -8.00 -27.29 -49.03
C GLU A 60 -7.49 -28.46 -48.21
N ILE A 61 -8.08 -28.67 -47.04
CA ILE A 61 -7.80 -29.81 -46.18
C ILE A 61 -9.01 -30.73 -46.26
N LYS A 62 -8.82 -31.93 -46.83
CA LYS A 62 -9.84 -33.00 -46.84
C LYS A 62 -9.83 -33.69 -45.48
N ASN A 63 -10.99 -33.75 -44.82
CA ASN A 63 -11.18 -34.40 -43.52
C ASN A 63 -12.25 -35.49 -43.64
N ILE A 64 -12.22 -36.48 -42.74
CA ILE A 64 -13.23 -37.53 -42.61
C ILE A 64 -13.96 -37.32 -41.29
N CYS A 65 -15.30 -37.21 -41.32
CA CYS A 65 -16.10 -37.00 -40.11
C CYS A 65 -16.10 -38.27 -39.23
N LYS A 66 -15.71 -38.14 -37.96
CA LYS A 66 -15.67 -39.27 -37.01
C LYS A 66 -17.05 -39.89 -36.68
N GLU A 67 -18.13 -39.12 -36.86
CA GLU A 67 -19.49 -39.59 -36.56
C GLU A 67 -20.17 -40.26 -37.77
N CYS A 68 -20.14 -39.60 -38.94
CA CYS A 68 -20.91 -40.04 -40.11
C CYS A 68 -20.05 -40.53 -41.28
N GLY A 69 -18.72 -40.52 -41.16
CA GLY A 69 -17.78 -40.98 -42.19
C GLY A 69 -17.69 -40.08 -43.43
N LYS A 70 -18.51 -39.03 -43.55
CA LYS A 70 -18.51 -38.14 -44.72
C LYS A 70 -17.18 -37.39 -44.86
N ILE A 71 -16.67 -37.33 -46.09
CA ILE A 71 -15.52 -36.52 -46.45
C ILE A 71 -15.97 -35.06 -46.60
N PHE A 72 -15.27 -34.12 -45.97
CA PHE A 72 -15.59 -32.69 -46.03
C PHE A 72 -14.33 -31.82 -46.06
N ILE A 73 -14.45 -30.61 -46.60
CA ILE A 73 -13.32 -29.69 -46.79
C ILE A 73 -13.29 -28.63 -45.68
N SER A 74 -12.09 -28.33 -45.20
CA SER A 74 -11.83 -27.19 -44.31
C SER A 74 -10.64 -26.38 -44.82
N TYR A 75 -10.61 -25.08 -44.50
CA TYR A 75 -9.64 -24.13 -45.08
C TYR A 75 -8.68 -23.52 -44.05
N VAL A 76 -8.79 -23.89 -42.77
CA VAL A 76 -8.03 -23.23 -41.69
C VAL A 76 -7.21 -24.21 -40.87
N HIS A 77 -7.84 -25.27 -40.39
CA HIS A 77 -7.24 -26.32 -39.59
C HIS A 77 -8.03 -27.61 -39.83
N PRO A 78 -7.40 -28.79 -39.68
CA PRO A 78 -8.09 -30.07 -39.71
C PRO A 78 -9.25 -30.08 -38.72
N LYS A 79 -10.36 -30.72 -39.10
CA LYS A 79 -11.56 -30.83 -38.28
C LYS A 79 -12.01 -32.29 -38.20
N ASP A 80 -12.49 -32.67 -37.02
CA ASP A 80 -12.98 -34.01 -36.76
C ASP A 80 -14.43 -34.26 -37.20
N PHE A 81 -15.22 -33.19 -37.34
CA PHE A 81 -16.66 -33.28 -37.56
C PHE A 81 -17.10 -32.36 -38.69
N CYS A 82 -17.95 -32.86 -39.59
CA CYS A 82 -18.48 -32.12 -40.73
C CYS A 82 -19.51 -31.06 -40.33
N SER A 83 -20.21 -31.26 -39.20
CA SER A 83 -21.21 -30.33 -38.69
C SER A 83 -21.19 -30.26 -37.16
N LYS A 84 -21.86 -29.25 -36.60
CA LYS A 84 -22.03 -29.13 -35.16
C LYS A 84 -22.90 -30.27 -34.61
N GLU A 85 -23.92 -30.71 -35.35
CA GLU A 85 -24.75 -31.84 -34.93
C GLU A 85 -23.91 -33.11 -34.83
N CYS A 86 -23.10 -33.44 -35.84
CA CYS A 86 -22.22 -34.61 -35.79
C CYS A 86 -21.28 -34.58 -34.59
N GLY A 87 -20.68 -33.41 -34.31
CA GLY A 87 -19.81 -33.26 -33.13
C GLY A 87 -20.57 -33.44 -31.81
N SER A 88 -21.80 -32.93 -31.72
CA SER A 88 -22.67 -33.07 -30.55
C SER A 88 -23.09 -34.52 -30.33
N THR A 89 -23.61 -35.19 -31.37
CA THR A 89 -24.01 -36.59 -31.32
C THR A 89 -22.85 -37.50 -30.95
N TYR A 90 -21.67 -37.30 -31.55
CA TYR A 90 -20.48 -38.05 -31.19
C TYR A 90 -20.11 -37.86 -29.72
N ARG A 91 -20.08 -36.62 -29.23
CA ARG A 91 -19.80 -36.35 -27.81
C ARG A 91 -20.83 -37.02 -26.91
N ILE A 92 -22.11 -36.98 -27.28
CA ILE A 92 -23.17 -37.60 -26.48
C ILE A 92 -22.97 -39.11 -26.35
N LYS A 93 -22.69 -39.81 -27.47
CA LYS A 93 -22.45 -41.25 -27.50
C LYS A 93 -21.20 -41.69 -26.73
N HIS A 94 -20.19 -40.83 -26.67
CA HIS A 94 -18.89 -41.13 -26.06
C HIS A 94 -18.69 -40.46 -24.68
N THR A 95 -19.74 -39.87 -24.10
CA THR A 95 -19.66 -39.25 -22.77
C THR A 95 -20.26 -40.20 -21.73
N PHE A 96 -19.51 -40.41 -20.66
CA PHE A 96 -19.88 -41.26 -19.54
C PHE A 96 -20.00 -40.41 -18.27
N CYS A 97 -20.80 -40.89 -17.31
CA CYS A 97 -20.93 -40.21 -16.04
C CYS A 97 -19.57 -40.21 -15.33
N GLY A 98 -19.10 -39.02 -14.93
CA GLY A 98 -17.82 -38.87 -14.23
C GLY A 98 -17.71 -39.56 -12.86
N TYR A 99 -18.80 -40.15 -12.36
CA TYR A 99 -18.83 -40.91 -11.11
C TYR A 99 -19.16 -42.39 -11.32
N CYS A 100 -20.37 -42.72 -11.79
CA CYS A 100 -20.81 -44.10 -11.95
C CYS A 100 -20.45 -44.74 -13.29
N HIS A 101 -19.83 -43.98 -14.21
CA HIS A 101 -19.40 -44.42 -15.54
C HIS A 101 -20.51 -44.94 -16.46
N LYS A 102 -21.79 -44.78 -16.10
CA LYS A 102 -22.90 -45.07 -17.01
C LYS A 102 -22.82 -44.19 -18.26
N PRO A 103 -23.08 -44.74 -19.46
CA PRO A 103 -23.12 -43.95 -20.68
C PRO A 103 -24.31 -42.99 -20.64
N MET A 104 -24.13 -41.79 -21.18
CA MET A 104 -25.20 -40.77 -21.17
C MET A 104 -26.45 -41.21 -21.92
N THR A 105 -26.28 -42.02 -22.97
CA THR A 105 -27.36 -42.56 -23.80
C THR A 105 -28.32 -43.48 -23.06
N GLU A 106 -27.95 -44.02 -21.90
CA GLU A 106 -28.79 -44.90 -21.06
C GLU A 106 -29.57 -44.13 -19.98
N THR A 107 -29.56 -42.81 -20.01
CA THR A 107 -30.19 -41.96 -18.99
C THR A 107 -31.19 -41.00 -19.61
N GLU A 108 -32.10 -40.47 -18.79
CA GLU A 108 -33.07 -39.46 -19.23
C GLU A 108 -32.44 -38.07 -19.46
N ASN A 109 -31.22 -37.85 -18.95
CA ASN A 109 -30.54 -36.56 -18.97
C ASN A 109 -29.50 -36.44 -20.09
N ILE A 110 -29.97 -36.46 -21.34
CA ILE A 110 -29.14 -36.48 -22.55
C ILE A 110 -28.95 -35.07 -23.11
N TYR A 111 -27.74 -34.55 -23.04
CA TYR A 111 -27.38 -33.27 -23.67
C TYR A 111 -25.87 -33.15 -23.88
N ASP A 112 -25.46 -32.25 -24.78
CA ASP A 112 -24.05 -32.00 -25.03
C ASP A 112 -23.44 -31.07 -23.97
N VAL A 113 -22.57 -31.63 -23.12
CA VAL A 113 -21.82 -30.91 -22.08
C VAL A 113 -20.63 -30.09 -22.63
N ASN A 114 -20.37 -30.15 -23.94
CA ASN A 114 -19.33 -29.40 -24.65
C ASN A 114 -17.95 -29.48 -23.95
N GLY A 115 -17.54 -30.69 -23.59
CA GLY A 115 -16.26 -30.97 -22.96
C GLY A 115 -16.20 -30.82 -21.43
N LYS A 116 -17.30 -30.43 -20.77
CA LYS A 116 -17.40 -30.47 -19.31
C LYS A 116 -17.70 -31.90 -18.83
N THR A 117 -17.36 -32.22 -17.59
CA THR A 117 -17.74 -33.49 -16.97
C THR A 117 -19.25 -33.58 -16.81
N TRP A 118 -19.84 -34.66 -17.31
CA TRP A 118 -21.26 -34.95 -17.20
C TRP A 118 -21.55 -35.88 -16.00
N PHE A 119 -22.70 -35.70 -15.37
CA PHE A 119 -23.19 -36.58 -14.30
C PHE A 119 -24.63 -37.02 -14.61
N CYS A 120 -24.92 -38.31 -14.42
CA CYS A 120 -26.24 -38.86 -14.72
C CYS A 120 -27.35 -38.34 -13.78
N CYS A 121 -26.99 -37.96 -12.56
CA CYS A 121 -27.91 -37.45 -11.55
C CYS A 121 -27.18 -36.51 -10.58
N GLU A 122 -27.96 -35.72 -9.83
CA GLU A 122 -27.45 -34.80 -8.81
C GLU A 122 -26.66 -35.53 -7.72
N GLU A 123 -27.08 -36.75 -7.34
CA GLU A 123 -26.35 -37.57 -6.38
C GLU A 123 -24.94 -37.92 -6.84
N CYS A 124 -24.76 -38.28 -8.12
CA CYS A 124 -23.43 -38.57 -8.67
C CYS A 124 -22.56 -37.31 -8.71
N SER A 125 -23.16 -36.16 -9.03
CA SER A 125 -22.48 -34.87 -9.00
C SER A 125 -21.99 -34.52 -7.59
N GLU A 126 -22.86 -34.61 -6.58
CA GLU A 126 -22.50 -34.31 -5.19
C GLU A 126 -21.50 -35.33 -4.62
N LYS A 127 -21.66 -36.64 -4.87
CA LYS A 127 -20.67 -37.66 -4.43
C LYS A 127 -19.29 -37.39 -5.02
N ASN A 128 -19.22 -37.15 -6.33
CA ASN A 128 -17.95 -36.82 -6.98
C ASN A 128 -17.33 -35.52 -6.44
N LYS A 129 -18.14 -34.50 -6.17
CA LYS A 129 -17.67 -33.24 -5.55
C LYS A 129 -17.09 -33.48 -4.15
N TRP A 130 -17.73 -34.31 -3.32
CA TRP A 130 -17.21 -34.68 -2.00
C TRP A 130 -15.93 -35.50 -2.08
N ASP A 131 -15.86 -36.49 -2.97
CA ASP A 131 -14.67 -37.31 -3.11
C ASP A 131 -13.49 -36.52 -3.66
N ASN A 132 -13.71 -35.61 -4.62
CA ASN A 132 -12.67 -34.70 -5.10
C ASN A 132 -12.21 -33.74 -4.00
N ALA A 133 -13.14 -33.19 -3.20
CA ALA A 133 -12.78 -32.34 -2.08
C ALA A 133 -11.94 -33.09 -1.03
N ARG A 134 -12.25 -34.36 -0.75
CA ARG A 134 -11.43 -35.20 0.14
C ARG A 134 -10.05 -35.46 -0.43
N LYS A 135 -9.95 -35.84 -1.72
CA LYS A 135 -8.67 -36.07 -2.41
C LYS A 135 -7.76 -34.83 -2.42
N LEU A 136 -8.35 -33.65 -2.59
CA LEU A 136 -7.62 -32.38 -2.62
C LEU A 136 -7.39 -31.76 -1.23
N GLY A 137 -7.92 -32.36 -0.16
CA GLY A 137 -7.82 -31.81 1.19
C GLY A 137 -8.63 -30.52 1.41
N GLU A 138 -9.71 -30.31 0.66
CA GLU A 138 -10.57 -29.12 0.73
C GLU A 138 -11.70 -29.25 1.76
N VAL A 139 -11.91 -30.44 2.33
CA VAL A 139 -12.90 -30.67 3.38
C VAL A 139 -12.44 -30.01 4.68
N LYS A 140 -13.31 -29.16 5.26
CA LYS A 140 -13.07 -28.46 6.53
C LYS A 140 -14.08 -28.86 7.58
N ILE A 141 -13.67 -28.80 8.84
CA ILE A 141 -14.53 -29.05 10.00
C ILE A 141 -14.93 -27.71 10.62
N CYS A 142 -16.24 -27.49 10.80
CA CYS A 142 -16.74 -26.24 11.37
C CYS A 142 -16.40 -26.14 12.86
N PRO A 143 -15.72 -25.06 13.34
CA PRO A 143 -15.36 -24.92 14.75
C PRO A 143 -16.55 -24.81 15.71
N ASN A 144 -17.74 -24.45 15.22
CA ASN A 144 -18.92 -24.30 16.09
C ASN A 144 -19.71 -25.60 16.27
N CYS A 145 -19.89 -26.38 15.19
CA CYS A 145 -20.79 -27.52 15.17
C CYS A 145 -20.11 -28.86 14.81
N GLY A 146 -18.82 -28.85 14.47
CA GLY A 146 -18.07 -30.06 14.12
C GLY A 146 -18.44 -30.69 12.76
N LYS A 147 -19.38 -30.12 12.01
CA LYS A 147 -19.78 -30.67 10.70
C LYS A 147 -18.73 -30.40 9.63
N GLU A 148 -18.52 -31.40 8.77
CA GLU A 148 -17.70 -31.29 7.57
C GLU A 148 -18.38 -30.43 6.50
N PHE A 149 -17.61 -29.66 5.73
CA PHE A 149 -18.10 -28.85 4.63
C PHE A 149 -17.00 -28.48 3.62
N ILE A 150 -17.39 -28.19 2.37
CA ILE A 150 -16.51 -27.86 1.23
C ILE A 150 -16.71 -26.39 0.83
N LYS A 151 -16.52 -25.45 1.76
CA LYS A 151 -16.57 -24.01 1.45
C LYS A 151 -15.25 -23.36 1.82
N LYS A 152 -14.93 -22.24 1.16
CA LYS A 152 -13.74 -21.45 1.49
C LYS A 152 -13.80 -20.86 2.90
N SER A 153 -15.00 -20.65 3.46
CA SER A 153 -15.21 -20.12 4.82
C SER A 153 -14.65 -21.04 5.91
N THR A 154 -14.49 -20.49 7.11
CA THR A 154 -14.12 -21.27 8.32
C THR A 154 -15.31 -21.98 8.95
N TYR A 155 -16.53 -21.48 8.72
CA TYR A 155 -17.76 -22.01 9.29
C TYR A 155 -18.66 -22.57 8.18
N CYS A 156 -19.45 -23.60 8.50
CA CYS A 156 -20.33 -24.27 7.53
C CYS A 156 -21.53 -23.39 7.10
N SER A 157 -22.02 -22.54 8.00
CA SER A 157 -23.14 -21.62 7.77
C SER A 157 -22.89 -20.26 8.44
N LYS A 158 -23.69 -19.26 8.02
CA LYS A 158 -23.71 -17.93 8.64
C LYS A 158 -24.19 -18.00 10.08
N GLU A 159 -25.16 -18.87 10.41
CA GLU A 159 -25.57 -19.03 11.81
C GLU A 159 -24.43 -19.59 12.67
N CYS A 160 -23.69 -20.58 12.18
CA CYS A 160 -22.56 -21.13 12.93
C CYS A 160 -21.48 -20.10 13.24
N TYR A 161 -21.25 -19.15 12.33
CA TYR A 161 -20.37 -18.02 12.58
C TYR A 161 -20.92 -17.11 13.68
N ILE A 162 -22.18 -16.70 13.56
CA ILE A 162 -22.86 -15.81 14.51
C ILE A 162 -22.86 -16.43 15.92
N ASP A 163 -23.26 -17.70 16.04
CA ASP A 163 -23.29 -18.45 17.30
C ASP A 163 -21.93 -18.53 17.97
N HIS A 164 -20.89 -18.86 17.19
CA HIS A 164 -19.53 -18.92 17.70
C HIS A 164 -19.06 -17.55 18.22
N MET A 165 -19.41 -16.46 17.51
CA MET A 165 -19.11 -15.10 17.95
C MET A 165 -19.89 -14.71 19.22
N HIS A 166 -21.15 -15.10 19.34
CA HIS A 166 -21.94 -14.89 20.55
C HIS A 166 -21.38 -15.67 21.75
N LYS A 167 -20.98 -16.94 21.58
CA LYS A 167 -20.31 -17.73 22.62
C LYS A 167 -19.03 -17.05 23.10
N LYS A 168 -18.16 -16.62 22.17
CA LYS A 168 -16.94 -15.86 22.50
C LYS A 168 -17.23 -14.55 23.24
N LYS A 169 -18.28 -13.82 22.85
CA LYS A 169 -18.72 -12.59 23.52
C LYS A 169 -19.20 -12.89 24.94
N ARG A 170 -20.02 -13.92 25.14
CA ARG A 170 -20.49 -14.37 26.46
C ARG A 170 -19.33 -14.76 27.37
N GLU A 171 -18.37 -15.54 26.88
CA GLU A 171 -17.16 -15.90 27.64
C GLU A 171 -16.29 -14.68 27.99
N SER A 172 -16.17 -13.71 27.08
CA SER A 172 -15.46 -12.46 27.33
C SER A 172 -16.15 -11.63 28.41
N SER A 173 -17.47 -11.51 28.35
CA SER A 173 -18.27 -10.84 29.37
C SER A 173 -18.18 -11.55 30.73
N ARG A 174 -18.25 -12.89 30.75
CA ARG A 174 -18.04 -13.71 31.97
C ARG A 174 -16.69 -13.42 32.60
N ARG A 175 -15.61 -13.43 31.81
CA ARG A 175 -14.25 -13.13 32.28
C ARG A 175 -14.15 -11.72 32.86
N LYS A 176 -14.69 -10.72 32.17
CA LYS A 176 -14.72 -9.32 32.66
C LYS A 176 -15.49 -9.18 33.97
N ALA A 177 -16.67 -9.79 34.07
CA ALA A 177 -17.48 -9.78 35.29
C ALA A 177 -16.75 -10.45 36.48
N ALA A 178 -15.94 -11.47 36.21
CA ALA A 178 -15.10 -12.15 37.20
C ALA A 178 -13.75 -11.45 37.46
N GLY A 179 -13.46 -10.29 36.83
CA GLY A 179 -12.16 -9.62 36.95
C GLY A 179 -10.98 -10.38 36.32
N LEU A 180 -11.26 -11.35 35.45
CA LEU A 180 -10.28 -12.23 34.81
C LEU A 180 -9.85 -11.72 33.43
N LYS A 181 -8.59 -11.96 33.09
CA LYS A 181 -7.97 -11.68 31.79
C LYS A 181 -7.31 -12.95 31.24
N LEU A 182 -7.11 -13.04 29.93
CA LEU A 182 -6.35 -14.14 29.32
C LEU A 182 -4.88 -13.75 29.19
N CYS A 183 -3.98 -14.66 29.58
CA CYS A 183 -2.56 -14.47 29.35
C CYS A 183 -2.25 -14.61 27.85
N PRO A 184 -1.58 -13.64 27.20
CA PRO A 184 -1.28 -13.69 25.78
C PRO A 184 -0.25 -14.78 25.41
N VAL A 185 0.45 -15.34 26.39
CA VAL A 185 1.51 -16.35 26.17
C VAL A 185 0.97 -17.77 26.29
N CYS A 186 0.15 -18.03 27.30
CA CYS A 186 -0.33 -19.40 27.59
C CYS A 186 -1.86 -19.57 27.48
N GLY A 187 -2.61 -18.49 27.25
CA GLY A 187 -4.06 -18.52 27.12
C GLY A 187 -4.83 -18.78 28.42
N LYS A 188 -4.16 -18.91 29.59
CA LYS A 188 -4.84 -19.14 30.87
C LYS A 188 -5.54 -17.89 31.39
N GLU A 189 -6.69 -18.08 32.04
CA GLU A 189 -7.40 -17.03 32.79
C GLU A 189 -6.62 -16.69 34.07
N PHE A 190 -6.47 -15.39 34.36
CA PHE A 190 -5.79 -14.91 35.57
C PHE A 190 -6.37 -13.56 36.02
N ALA A 191 -6.25 -13.26 37.31
CA ALA A 191 -6.64 -11.99 37.91
C ALA A 191 -5.42 -11.08 38.10
N GLY A 192 -5.63 -9.76 38.11
CA GLY A 192 -4.60 -8.75 38.42
C GLY A 192 -4.37 -7.68 37.34
N GLU A 193 -3.49 -6.72 37.66
CA GLU A 193 -3.14 -5.61 36.76
C GLU A 193 -2.12 -5.99 35.68
N GLY A 194 -1.31 -7.02 35.93
CA GLY A 194 -0.27 -7.48 35.00
C GLY A 194 -0.82 -7.99 33.66
N VAL A 195 0.03 -7.97 32.63
CA VAL A 195 -0.32 -8.42 31.27
C VAL A 195 -0.20 -9.94 31.10
N THR A 196 0.57 -10.60 31.97
CA THR A 196 0.82 -12.05 31.91
C THR A 196 0.48 -12.71 33.24
N CYS A 197 0.03 -13.97 33.21
CA CYS A 197 -0.38 -14.69 34.41
C CYS A 197 0.77 -15.07 35.36
N SER A 198 2.01 -15.10 34.87
CA SER A 198 3.19 -15.47 35.67
C SER A 198 4.44 -14.76 35.18
N ASN A 199 5.47 -14.71 36.03
CA ASN A 199 6.80 -14.21 35.68
C ASN A 199 7.46 -15.02 34.56
N GLU A 200 7.17 -16.32 34.47
CA GLU A 200 7.64 -17.15 33.36
C GLU A 200 7.02 -16.72 32.02
N CYS A 201 5.71 -16.46 32.01
CA CYS A 201 5.04 -15.94 30.82
C CYS A 201 5.58 -14.56 30.43
N LYS A 202 5.93 -13.71 31.41
CA LYS A 202 6.58 -12.42 31.16
C LYS A 202 7.92 -12.59 30.44
N LYS A 203 8.77 -13.51 30.90
CA LYS A 203 10.06 -13.83 30.25
C LYS A 203 9.88 -14.40 28.84
N LYS A 204 8.94 -15.32 28.65
CA LYS A 204 8.61 -15.88 27.32
C LYS A 204 8.14 -14.80 26.35
N LYS A 205 7.29 -13.86 26.81
CA LYS A 205 6.81 -12.74 26.00
C LYS A 205 7.97 -11.86 25.51
N LEU A 206 8.90 -11.51 26.41
CA LEU A 206 10.10 -10.73 26.09
C LEU A 206 11.02 -11.48 25.10
N ALA A 207 11.20 -12.79 25.27
CA ALA A 207 12.00 -13.60 24.35
C ALA A 207 11.38 -13.72 22.95
N SER A 208 10.04 -13.71 22.86
CA SER A 208 9.30 -13.76 21.59
C SER A 208 9.08 -12.40 20.93
N GLU A 209 9.55 -11.30 21.55
CA GLU A 209 9.31 -9.97 21.03
C GLU A 209 10.07 -9.78 19.70
N PRO A 210 9.37 -9.40 18.60
CA PRO A 210 10.03 -9.19 17.32
C PRO A 210 11.07 -8.09 17.45
N CYS A 211 12.27 -8.38 16.96
CA CYS A 211 13.42 -7.48 17.01
C CYS A 211 13.89 -7.12 15.60
N VAL A 212 14.31 -5.88 15.40
CA VAL A 212 14.89 -5.37 14.16
C VAL A 212 16.36 -5.04 14.40
N ILE A 213 17.22 -5.36 13.44
CA ILE A 213 18.64 -5.00 13.52
C ILE A 213 18.79 -3.53 13.12
N ARG A 214 19.33 -2.70 14.00
CA ARG A 214 19.60 -1.27 13.76
C ARG A 214 21.05 -0.93 14.01
N LYS A 215 21.52 0.17 13.43
CA LYS A 215 22.88 0.71 13.63
C LYS A 215 22.83 1.82 14.66
N CYS A 216 23.72 1.78 15.65
CA CYS A 216 23.80 2.80 16.68
C CYS A 216 24.36 4.12 16.11
N ILE A 217 23.71 5.25 16.39
CA ILE A 217 24.16 6.57 15.94
C ILE A 217 25.48 7.01 16.61
N VAL A 218 25.75 6.53 17.83
CA VAL A 218 26.91 6.95 18.63
C VAL A 218 28.14 6.11 18.34
N CYS A 219 28.01 4.77 18.31
CA CYS A 219 29.15 3.87 18.13
C CYS A 219 29.18 3.13 16.80
N GLY A 220 28.14 3.27 15.97
CA GLY A 220 28.07 2.62 14.66
C GLY A 220 27.85 1.10 14.69
N LYS A 221 27.78 0.46 15.87
CA LYS A 221 27.56 -0.98 15.98
C LYS A 221 26.13 -1.37 15.64
N THR A 222 25.96 -2.52 15.00
CA THR A 222 24.64 -3.13 14.78
C THR A 222 24.15 -3.80 16.07
N PHE A 223 22.88 -3.65 16.39
CA PHE A 223 22.26 -4.22 17.59
C PHE A 223 20.81 -4.63 17.32
N LYS A 224 20.29 -5.57 18.11
CA LYS A 224 18.88 -5.99 18.06
C LYS A 224 18.04 -5.01 18.88
N CYS A 225 17.12 -4.30 18.22
CA CYS A 225 16.20 -3.37 18.84
C CYS A 225 14.78 -3.96 18.86
N PRO A 226 14.10 -4.06 20.03
CA PRO A 226 12.71 -4.46 20.10
C PRO A 226 11.81 -3.52 19.30
N VAL A 227 10.79 -4.06 18.62
CA VAL A 227 9.83 -3.26 17.82
C VAL A 227 9.14 -2.17 18.66
N SER A 228 8.92 -2.43 19.96
CA SER A 228 8.35 -1.46 20.90
C SER A 228 9.18 -0.18 21.10
N ARG A 229 10.47 -0.20 20.74
CA ARG A 229 11.39 0.94 20.88
C ARG A 229 11.71 1.63 19.55
N LEU A 230 10.97 1.31 18.47
CA LEU A 230 11.24 1.90 17.15
C LEU A 230 10.95 3.40 17.09
N ASP A 231 10.02 3.88 17.92
CA ASP A 231 9.58 5.28 17.99
C ASP A 231 10.53 6.16 18.82
N GLU A 232 11.54 5.59 19.47
CA GLU A 232 12.57 6.37 20.15
C GLU A 232 13.39 7.16 19.10
N SER A 233 13.48 8.48 19.28
CA SER A 233 14.05 9.42 18.30
C SER A 233 15.52 9.12 17.92
N PHE A 234 16.22 8.31 18.71
CA PHE A 234 17.63 7.99 18.51
C PHE A 234 17.89 6.48 18.57
N ASN A 235 18.60 5.95 17.56
CA ASN A 235 19.02 4.55 17.53
C ASN A 235 20.25 4.34 18.43
N ILE A 236 20.03 3.93 19.68
CA ILE A 236 21.08 3.80 20.69
C ILE A 236 21.19 2.34 21.16
N CYS A 237 22.41 1.78 21.14
CA CYS A 237 22.60 0.36 21.46
C CYS A 237 22.81 0.05 22.95
N SER A 238 23.06 1.06 23.78
CA SER A 238 23.40 0.88 25.19
C SER A 238 23.27 2.19 25.98
N ASP A 239 23.06 2.08 27.29
CA ASP A 239 23.03 3.21 28.22
C ASP A 239 24.33 4.03 28.20
N ILE A 240 25.46 3.38 27.91
CA ILE A 240 26.75 4.06 27.74
C ILE A 240 26.71 4.99 26.52
N CYS A 241 26.18 4.51 25.40
CA CYS A 241 26.01 5.34 24.20
C CYS A 241 24.97 6.45 24.44
N GLN A 242 23.93 6.17 25.23
CA GLN A 242 22.94 7.18 25.60
C GLN A 242 23.57 8.33 26.39
N LYS A 243 24.34 8.02 27.43
CA LYS A 243 25.08 9.03 28.21
C LYS A 243 26.04 9.85 27.33
N LYS A 244 26.76 9.20 26.40
CA LYS A 244 27.64 9.90 25.46
C LYS A 244 26.88 10.88 24.57
N LEU A 245 25.70 10.49 24.07
CA LEU A 245 24.87 11.38 23.26
C LEU A 245 24.38 12.58 24.06
N SER A 246 23.93 12.37 25.31
CA SER A 246 23.50 13.45 26.20
C SER A 246 24.61 14.48 26.44
N ILE A 247 25.85 14.03 26.67
CA ILE A 247 27.00 14.93 26.87
C ILE A 247 27.29 15.77 25.61
N VAL A 248 27.20 15.17 24.42
CA VAL A 248 27.42 15.90 23.16
C VAL A 248 26.34 16.97 22.97
N MET A 249 25.07 16.61 23.20
CA MET A 249 23.95 17.54 23.09
C MET A 249 24.05 18.72 24.08
N GLU A 250 24.49 18.46 25.31
CA GLU A 250 24.71 19.52 26.30
C GLU A 250 25.84 20.48 25.89
N LYS A 251 26.94 19.95 25.35
CA LYS A 251 28.05 20.78 24.86
C LYS A 251 27.63 21.66 23.69
N GLU A 252 26.88 21.12 22.73
CA GLU A 252 26.34 21.91 21.61
C GLU A 252 25.40 23.02 22.09
N LYS A 253 24.59 22.74 23.11
CA LYS A 253 23.69 23.74 23.71
C LYS A 253 24.48 24.86 24.41
N GLN A 254 25.52 24.51 25.16
CA GLN A 254 26.40 25.49 25.82
C GLN A 254 27.12 26.37 24.79
N GLN A 255 27.69 25.78 23.73
CA GLN A 255 28.35 26.53 22.66
C GLN A 255 27.41 27.52 21.99
N LYS A 256 26.18 27.10 21.67
CA LYS A 256 25.16 28.00 21.09
C LYS A 256 24.79 29.15 22.03
N GLN A 257 24.67 28.89 23.33
CA GLN A 257 24.39 29.93 24.32
C GLN A 257 25.55 30.92 24.45
N GLU A 258 26.79 30.45 24.47
CA GLU A 258 27.98 31.31 24.52
C GLU A 258 28.11 32.17 23.26
N GLU A 259 27.87 31.61 22.09
CA GLU A 259 27.90 32.32 20.82
C GLU A 259 26.81 33.41 20.77
N GLN A 260 25.61 33.09 21.23
CA GLN A 260 24.51 34.05 21.33
C GLN A 260 24.85 35.21 22.28
N MET A 261 25.38 34.91 23.47
CA MET A 261 25.82 35.93 24.42
C MET A 261 26.94 36.82 23.85
N ARG A 262 27.89 36.25 23.09
CA ARG A 262 28.95 37.03 22.43
C ARG A 262 28.36 37.98 21.38
N LEU A 263 27.39 37.51 20.59
CA LEU A 263 26.74 38.32 19.57
C LEU A 263 25.93 39.47 20.20
N GLU A 264 25.21 39.21 21.28
CA GLU A 264 24.46 40.23 22.03
C GLU A 264 25.39 41.28 22.65
N LYS A 265 26.52 40.86 23.27
CA LYS A 265 27.54 41.80 23.76
C LYS A 265 28.09 42.68 22.64
N LYS A 266 28.37 42.11 21.47
CA LYS A 266 28.86 42.88 20.31
C LYS A 266 27.83 43.91 19.85
N LYS A 267 26.56 43.52 19.72
CA LYS A 267 25.45 44.43 19.38
C LYS A 267 25.29 45.54 20.42
N GLY A 268 25.38 45.22 21.72
CA GLY A 268 25.34 46.19 22.80
C GLY A 268 26.48 47.21 22.71
N GLN A 269 27.71 46.75 22.45
CA GLN A 269 28.86 47.64 22.29
C GLN A 269 28.72 48.54 21.04
N GLU A 270 28.25 47.99 19.92
CA GLU A 270 27.97 48.77 18.70
C GLU A 270 26.90 49.85 18.95
N TYR A 271 25.86 49.53 19.72
CA TYR A 271 24.83 50.49 20.12
C TYR A 271 25.40 51.61 21.00
N ILE A 272 26.21 51.26 22.02
CA ILE A 272 26.89 52.25 22.88
C ILE A 272 27.82 53.14 22.05
N ASN A 273 28.56 52.58 21.09
CA ASN A 273 29.47 53.37 20.26
C ASN A 273 28.71 54.39 19.38
N LYS A 274 27.51 54.05 18.91
CA LYS A 274 26.68 54.93 18.06
C LYS A 274 25.88 55.97 18.85
N ASN A 275 25.32 55.58 19.99
CA ASN A 275 24.33 56.38 20.72
C ASN A 275 24.81 56.84 22.12
N GLY A 276 25.99 56.40 22.55
CA GLY A 276 26.56 56.77 23.84
C GLY A 276 26.91 58.24 23.92
N LEU A 277 26.68 58.85 25.08
CA LEU A 277 27.03 60.25 25.35
C LEU A 277 28.13 60.33 26.40
N CYS A 278 29.09 61.21 26.20
CA CYS A 278 30.19 61.43 27.14
C CYS A 278 29.64 61.82 28.50
N SER A 279 30.02 61.09 29.56
CA SER A 279 29.52 61.34 30.91
C SER A 279 29.81 62.76 31.41
N ILE A 280 30.91 63.36 30.92
CA ILE A 280 31.38 64.70 31.28
C ILE A 280 30.75 65.79 30.41
N CYS A 281 30.90 65.72 29.09
CA CYS A 281 30.48 66.82 28.21
C CYS A 281 29.16 66.60 27.48
N LYS A 282 28.51 65.44 27.70
CA LYS A 282 27.24 65.01 27.09
C LYS A 282 27.22 64.97 25.55
N THR A 283 28.34 65.26 24.90
CA THR A 283 28.54 65.07 23.46
C THR A 283 28.48 63.59 23.08
N SER A 284 27.95 63.28 21.89
CA SER A 284 28.00 61.94 21.31
C SER A 284 29.41 61.35 21.33
N TYR A 285 29.51 60.05 21.59
CA TYR A 285 30.79 59.31 21.54
C TYR A 285 31.48 59.45 20.19
N VAL A 286 30.70 59.58 19.10
CA VAL A 286 31.23 59.77 17.75
C VAL A 286 31.94 61.11 17.59
N ASP A 287 31.55 62.17 18.30
CA ASP A 287 32.10 63.52 18.11
C ASP A 287 33.02 63.97 19.27
N CYS A 288 33.15 63.12 20.29
CA CYS A 288 33.98 63.37 21.45
C CYS A 288 35.41 62.88 21.21
N GLU A 289 36.36 63.81 21.07
CA GLU A 289 37.81 63.55 20.90
C GLU A 289 38.37 62.58 21.97
N ARG A 290 37.81 62.63 23.18
CA ARG A 290 38.18 61.71 24.26
C ARG A 290 37.68 60.28 24.03
N MET A 291 36.47 60.11 23.51
CA MET A 291 35.92 58.77 23.22
C MET A 291 36.57 58.17 21.98
N GLN A 292 36.78 58.97 20.93
CA GLN A 292 37.47 58.55 19.71
C GLN A 292 38.93 58.15 19.95
N SER A 293 39.62 58.81 20.89
CA SER A 293 41.02 58.45 21.25
C SER A 293 41.11 57.26 22.22
N GLY A 294 40.00 56.60 22.54
CA GLY A 294 39.97 55.51 23.53
C GLY A 294 40.40 55.99 24.91
N PHE A 295 39.91 57.17 25.32
CA PHE A 295 40.21 57.84 26.60
C PHE A 295 41.65 58.34 26.76
N ARG A 296 42.46 58.35 25.70
CA ARG A 296 43.88 58.73 25.76
C ARG A 296 44.14 60.23 25.67
N CYS A 297 43.24 61.00 25.05
CA CYS A 297 43.40 62.44 24.87
C CYS A 297 42.17 63.21 25.37
N TYR A 298 42.35 64.45 25.83
CA TYR A 298 41.25 65.35 26.20
C TYR A 298 40.93 66.32 25.06
N PRO A 299 39.68 66.82 24.94
CA PRO A 299 39.35 67.81 23.92
C PRO A 299 40.18 69.07 24.05
N LYS A 300 40.63 69.64 22.92
CA LYS A 300 41.46 70.86 22.91
C LYS A 300 40.76 72.02 23.65
N GLY A 301 41.45 72.64 24.62
CA GLY A 301 40.89 73.70 25.46
C GLY A 301 40.29 73.22 26.80
N SER A 302 40.39 71.92 27.12
CA SER A 302 39.95 71.37 28.41
C SER A 302 40.89 71.74 29.55
N SER A 303 40.34 72.21 30.66
CA SER A 303 41.10 72.43 31.90
C SER A 303 40.99 71.19 32.78
N CYS A 304 42.11 70.56 33.09
CA CYS A 304 42.18 69.32 33.86
C CYS A 304 43.03 69.53 35.11
N LYS A 305 42.65 68.87 36.21
CA LYS A 305 43.47 68.74 37.43
C LYS A 305 43.76 67.26 37.63
N GLY A 306 44.97 66.84 37.25
CA GLY A 306 45.28 65.41 37.09
C GLY A 306 44.40 64.76 36.02
N ASN A 307 43.85 63.58 36.32
CA ASN A 307 42.97 62.84 35.38
C ASN A 307 41.52 63.34 35.38
N LEU A 308 41.18 64.34 36.21
CA LEU A 308 39.84 64.89 36.32
C LEU A 308 39.70 66.14 35.43
N VAL A 309 38.73 66.11 34.52
CA VAL A 309 38.37 67.27 33.68
C VAL A 309 37.51 68.21 34.52
N ILE A 310 38.01 69.43 34.79
CA ILE A 310 37.31 70.46 35.56
C ILE A 310 36.40 71.28 34.66
N LYS A 311 36.84 71.61 33.43
CA LYS A 311 36.03 72.28 32.42
C LYS A 311 36.27 71.66 31.06
N CYS A 312 35.19 71.21 30.42
CA CYS A 312 35.21 70.79 29.03
C CYS A 312 34.69 71.93 28.15
N PRO A 313 35.42 72.34 27.09
CA PRO A 313 35.03 73.45 26.23
C PRO A 313 33.77 73.14 25.40
N LYS A 314 33.46 71.86 25.19
CA LYS A 314 32.23 71.41 24.50
C LYS A 314 31.05 71.20 25.44
N PHE A 315 31.19 71.46 26.74
CA PHE A 315 30.09 71.40 27.71
C PHE A 315 29.48 72.79 27.87
N THR A 316 28.47 73.10 27.07
CA THR A 316 27.56 74.22 27.31
C THR A 316 26.48 73.74 28.27
N ARG A 317 26.37 74.41 29.42
CA ARG A 317 25.29 74.17 30.37
C ARG A 317 23.97 74.70 29.83
#